data_AF-A0A9D7BCD2-F1
#
_entry.id   AF-A0A9D7BCD2-F1
#
_cell.length_a   1.000
_cell.length_b   1.000
_cell.length_c   1.000
_cell.angle_alpha   90.00
_cell.angle_beta   90.00
_cell.angle_gamma   90.00
#
_symmetry.space_group_name_H-M   'P 1'
#
loop_
_entity.id
_entity.type
_entity.pdbx_description
1 polymer ?
#
loop_
_entity_poly.entity_id
_entity_poly.type
_entity_poly.pdbx_seq_one_letter_code
_entity_poly.pdbx_strand_id
1 'polypeptide(L)'
;MKASLPLRILIGLGAGIIWAVTSSTLGFSEFTLDWIAPFGDIFINLLKLIAIPLVLFSIISGVSGLGDVAKLGRTGLRMLALYLGTTVMAISVGLLLVNVIKPGEWADDAQRLRNRIGYELWVQETASVEKPKDGRCVSCDPANAALVAEVLAARKASPPDPALMGKVEQAKQVQGGPLQFLVDMVPSNIFLSFNDALMLQVIFFALFFGIVLLMIPAATAAPVVSLVNGLNEVFMKMVDVVMRAAPWFVFALMAGVVSRIAGDDPAAVLQLFKSLAGYSITVLLGLALVVFVIYPVVMTLLMRRNVFARFLKAISPAQLLAFSTSSSAATLPATIECVEERIGVSKSTASFVLPIGATVNMDGTSLYQAVAVIFLAQFHWVDLSIGQQLGVILTATLASIGAAAVPSAGLITLFIVLSGLGLDPAWIAIILPVDRLLDMCRTVVNVTGDAACCSIIAHSQGEQLFREEGAAASGS
;
A
#
# COMPACT_ATOMS: atom_id res chain seq x y z
N MET A 1 34.72 -8.68 -5.43
CA MET A 1 33.81 -7.74 -4.73
C MET A 1 32.52 -8.46 -4.41
N LYS A 2 32.06 -8.48 -3.15
CA LYS A 2 30.73 -9.05 -2.83
C LYS A 2 29.67 -8.11 -3.42
N ALA A 3 28.71 -8.66 -4.18
CA ALA A 3 27.61 -7.87 -4.76
C ALA A 3 26.84 -7.13 -3.66
N SER A 4 26.41 -5.89 -3.94
CA SER A 4 25.61 -5.10 -3.01
C SER A 4 24.27 -5.81 -2.72
N LEU A 5 23.72 -5.63 -1.51
CA LEU A 5 22.46 -6.26 -1.12
C LEU A 5 21.31 -6.00 -2.12
N PRO A 6 21.08 -4.77 -2.62
CA PRO A 6 20.07 -4.52 -3.65
C PRO A 6 20.26 -5.38 -4.90
N LEU A 7 21.51 -5.50 -5.37
CA LEU A 7 21.81 -6.31 -6.56
C LEU A 7 21.52 -7.79 -6.32
N ARG A 8 21.82 -8.31 -5.12
CA ARG A 8 21.50 -9.71 -4.77
C ARG A 8 19.99 -9.95 -4.73
N ILE A 9 19.22 -9.00 -4.19
CA ILE A 9 17.76 -9.09 -4.17
C ILE A 9 17.20 -9.03 -5.60
N LEU A 10 17.71 -8.13 -6.45
CA LEU A 10 17.34 -8.05 -7.87
C LEU A 10 17.62 -9.35 -8.63
N ILE A 11 18.77 -9.98 -8.37
CA ILE A 11 19.11 -11.29 -8.95
C ILE A 11 18.11 -12.35 -8.49
N GLY A 12 17.77 -12.39 -7.19
CA GLY A 12 16.76 -13.31 -6.65
C GLY A 12 15.39 -13.11 -7.29
N LEU A 13 14.95 -11.86 -7.40
CA LEU A 13 13.69 -11.48 -8.06
C LEU A 13 13.63 -11.96 -9.51
N GLY A 14 14.64 -11.61 -10.31
CA GLY A 14 14.73 -11.99 -11.72
C GLY A 14 14.78 -13.51 -11.90
N ALA A 15 15.57 -14.21 -11.09
CA ALA A 15 15.65 -15.65 -11.11
C ALA A 15 14.31 -16.32 -10.76
N GLY A 16 13.55 -15.77 -9.82
CA GLY A 16 12.25 -16.32 -9.42
C GLY A 16 11.21 -16.20 -10.53
N ILE A 17 11.19 -15.05 -11.22
CA ILE A 17 10.32 -14.84 -12.39
C ILE A 17 10.68 -15.80 -13.53
N ILE A 18 11.98 -15.91 -13.87
CA ILE A 18 12.46 -16.82 -14.92
C ILE A 18 12.10 -18.27 -14.59
N TRP A 19 12.30 -18.68 -13.33
CA TRP A 19 11.92 -20.01 -12.87
C TRP A 19 10.42 -20.26 -13.05
N ALA A 20 9.55 -19.35 -12.59
CA ALA A 20 8.11 -19.55 -12.68
C ALA A 20 7.59 -19.65 -14.11
N VAL A 21 8.12 -18.84 -15.04
CA VAL A 21 7.76 -18.94 -16.47
C VAL A 21 8.22 -20.28 -17.04
N THR A 22 9.44 -20.70 -16.72
CA THR A 22 10.00 -21.97 -17.21
C THR A 22 9.25 -23.17 -16.63
N SER A 23 8.97 -23.16 -15.32
CA SER A 23 8.26 -24.24 -14.64
C SER A 23 6.81 -24.36 -15.11
N SER A 24 6.14 -23.23 -15.38
CA SER A 24 4.80 -23.19 -15.99
C SER A 24 4.78 -23.86 -17.37
N THR A 25 5.73 -23.53 -18.26
CA THR A 25 5.80 -24.17 -19.59
C THR A 25 6.10 -25.67 -19.56
N LEU A 26 6.65 -26.16 -18.45
CA LEU A 26 7.00 -27.57 -18.25
C LEU A 26 5.94 -28.34 -17.43
N GLY A 27 4.85 -27.70 -17.00
CA GLY A 27 3.83 -28.30 -16.14
C GLY A 27 4.29 -28.56 -14.69
N PHE A 28 5.32 -27.84 -14.22
CA PHE A 28 5.86 -27.91 -12.86
C PHE A 28 5.37 -26.76 -11.97
N SER A 29 4.20 -26.19 -12.28
CA SER A 29 3.59 -25.14 -11.45
C SER A 29 3.29 -25.66 -10.05
N GLU A 30 2.68 -26.85 -9.92
CA GLU A 30 2.41 -27.48 -8.60
C GLU A 30 3.69 -27.68 -7.79
N PHE A 31 4.77 -28.19 -8.38
CA PHE A 31 6.05 -28.30 -7.68
C PHE A 31 6.54 -26.95 -7.15
N THR A 32 6.41 -25.89 -7.94
CA THR A 32 6.80 -24.54 -7.52
C THR A 32 5.93 -24.06 -6.34
N LEU A 33 4.64 -24.37 -6.35
CA LEU A 33 3.71 -24.00 -5.28
C LEU A 33 3.94 -24.80 -4.00
N ASP A 34 4.28 -26.08 -4.09
CA ASP A 34 4.39 -26.96 -2.93
C ASP A 34 5.78 -26.94 -2.29
N TRP A 35 6.84 -26.71 -3.07
CA TRP A 35 8.23 -26.85 -2.59
C TRP A 35 9.04 -25.57 -2.58
N ILE A 36 8.66 -24.57 -3.39
CA ILE A 36 9.39 -23.30 -3.49
C ILE A 36 8.62 -22.18 -2.81
N ALA A 37 7.34 -21.99 -3.15
CA ALA A 37 6.51 -20.93 -2.59
C ALA A 37 6.45 -20.90 -1.05
N PRO A 38 6.49 -22.03 -0.30
CA PRO A 38 6.46 -21.99 1.16
C PRO A 38 7.65 -21.25 1.79
N PHE A 39 8.82 -21.22 1.12
CA PHE A 39 9.93 -20.38 1.60
C PHE A 39 9.61 -18.89 1.49
N GLY A 40 8.84 -18.48 0.48
CA GLY A 40 8.30 -17.13 0.37
C GLY A 40 7.32 -16.81 1.51
N ASP A 41 6.44 -17.75 1.87
CA ASP A 41 5.49 -17.55 2.97
C ASP A 41 6.20 -17.50 4.34
N ILE A 42 7.23 -18.34 4.55
CA ILE A 42 8.12 -18.27 5.73
C ILE A 42 8.75 -16.87 5.84
N PHE A 43 9.21 -16.31 4.73
CA PHE A 43 9.82 -14.98 4.72
C PHE A 43 8.84 -13.90 5.16
N ILE A 44 7.62 -13.91 4.62
CA ILE A 44 6.58 -12.97 5.02
C ILE A 44 6.26 -13.11 6.50
N ASN A 45 6.17 -14.33 7.01
CA ASN A 45 5.91 -14.59 8.42
C ASN A 45 7.03 -14.09 9.32
N LEU A 46 8.30 -14.27 8.94
CA LEU A 46 9.44 -13.71 9.67
C LEU A 46 9.42 -12.18 9.73
N LEU A 47 9.10 -11.52 8.62
CA LEU A 47 8.98 -10.07 8.58
C LEU A 47 7.81 -9.57 9.43
N LYS A 48 6.65 -10.22 9.37
CA LYS A 48 5.47 -9.89 10.20
C LYS A 48 5.76 -10.10 11.69
N LEU A 49 6.45 -11.18 12.05
CA LEU A 49 6.88 -11.49 13.41
C LEU A 49 7.75 -10.37 13.99
N ILE A 50 8.64 -9.80 13.18
CA ILE A 50 9.54 -8.72 13.59
C ILE A 50 8.81 -7.36 13.58
N ALA A 51 7.96 -7.11 12.58
CA ALA A 51 7.37 -5.80 12.34
C ALA A 51 6.56 -5.26 13.53
N ILE A 52 5.63 -6.03 14.09
CA ILE A 52 4.71 -5.51 15.11
C ILE A 52 5.44 -5.18 16.43
N PRO A 53 6.26 -6.08 17.00
CA PRO A 53 7.06 -5.73 18.18
C PRO A 53 8.04 -4.60 17.91
N LEU A 54 8.69 -4.58 16.73
CA LEU A 54 9.58 -3.50 16.37
C LEU A 54 8.85 -2.17 16.34
N VAL A 55 7.67 -2.07 15.69
CA VAL A 55 6.84 -0.86 15.70
C VAL A 55 6.56 -0.37 17.12
N LEU A 56 6.14 -1.27 18.01
CA LEU A 56 5.89 -0.93 19.41
C LEU A 56 7.13 -0.31 20.07
N PHE A 57 8.25 -1.02 20.06
CA PHE A 57 9.45 -0.60 20.77
C PHE A 57 10.13 0.60 20.11
N SER A 58 10.14 0.65 18.77
CA SER A 58 10.63 1.78 17.98
C SER A 58 9.86 3.04 18.32
N ILE A 59 8.52 3.03 18.32
CA ILE A 59 7.74 4.23 18.63
C ILE A 59 7.97 4.66 20.07
N ILE A 60 7.92 3.75 21.05
CA ILE A 60 8.15 4.10 22.46
C ILE A 60 9.55 4.70 22.63
N SER A 61 10.57 4.06 22.04
CA SER A 61 11.96 4.55 22.02
C SER A 61 12.04 5.94 21.37
N GLY A 62 11.44 6.10 20.20
CA GLY A 62 11.46 7.33 19.41
C GLY A 62 10.81 8.50 20.12
N VAL A 63 9.63 8.30 20.70
CA VAL A 63 8.92 9.30 21.51
C VAL A 63 9.74 9.66 22.75
N SER A 64 10.26 8.67 23.49
CA SER A 64 11.06 8.91 24.68
C SER A 64 12.36 9.69 24.39
N GLY A 65 12.91 9.53 23.18
CA GLY A 65 14.11 10.24 22.71
C GLY A 65 13.88 11.71 22.32
N LEU A 66 12.65 12.14 22.02
CA LEU A 66 12.35 13.53 21.63
C LEU A 66 12.39 14.52 22.81
N GLY A 67 12.31 14.01 24.04
CA GLY A 67 12.52 14.76 25.29
C GLY A 67 11.42 15.75 25.70
N ASP A 68 10.49 16.11 24.80
CA ASP A 68 9.37 17.02 25.10
C ASP A 68 8.13 16.73 24.23
N VAL A 69 6.97 16.66 24.88
CA VAL A 69 5.64 16.47 24.26
C VAL A 69 5.31 17.59 23.26
N ALA A 70 5.75 18.83 23.51
CA ALA A 70 5.50 19.93 22.58
C ALA A 70 6.24 19.75 21.24
N LYS A 71 7.47 19.20 21.28
CA LYS A 71 8.23 18.85 20.07
C LYS A 71 7.57 17.70 19.33
N LEU A 72 7.09 16.68 20.05
CA LEU A 72 6.34 15.56 19.47
C LEU A 72 5.11 16.06 18.70
N GLY A 73 4.28 16.91 19.31
CA GLY A 73 3.08 17.44 18.66
C GLY A 73 3.39 18.23 17.39
N ARG A 74 4.43 19.07 17.39
CA ARG A 74 4.85 19.83 16.20
C ARG A 74 5.37 18.92 15.09
N THR A 75 6.16 17.91 15.43
CA THR A 75 6.69 16.94 14.47
C THR A 75 5.57 16.08 13.89
N GLY A 76 4.66 15.59 14.73
CA GLY A 76 3.49 14.82 14.33
C GLY A 76 2.58 15.60 13.38
N LEU A 77 2.27 16.86 13.69
CA LEU A 77 1.45 17.70 12.82
C LEU A 77 2.11 17.96 11.45
N ARG A 78 3.41 18.25 11.41
CA ARG A 78 4.15 18.44 10.15
C ARG A 78 4.17 17.16 9.31
N MET A 79 4.39 16.02 9.96
CA MET A 79 4.37 14.71 9.32
C MET A 79 2.98 14.43 8.71
N LEU A 80 1.90 14.56 9.48
CA LEU A 80 0.54 14.34 8.99
C LEU A 80 0.19 15.28 7.85
N ALA A 81 0.55 16.57 7.95
CA ALA A 81 0.33 17.52 6.87
C ALA A 81 1.10 17.15 5.59
N LEU A 82 2.33 16.64 5.73
CA LEU A 82 3.14 16.20 4.60
C LEU A 82 2.55 14.94 3.94
N TYR A 83 2.18 13.93 4.74
CA TYR A 83 1.52 12.71 4.25
C TYR A 83 0.20 13.00 3.53
N LEU A 84 -0.68 13.79 4.14
CA LEU A 84 -1.94 14.17 3.49
C LEU A 84 -1.68 14.97 2.20
N GLY A 85 -0.67 15.84 2.22
CA GLY A 85 -0.25 16.60 1.04
C GLY A 85 0.21 15.70 -0.11
N THR A 86 1.10 14.74 0.15
CA THR A 86 1.61 13.81 -0.86
C THR A 86 0.53 12.87 -1.36
N THR A 87 -0.34 12.39 -0.48
CA THR A 87 -1.49 11.55 -0.84
C THR A 87 -2.46 12.29 -1.76
N VAL A 88 -2.83 13.53 -1.44
CA VAL A 88 -3.71 14.34 -2.32
C VAL A 88 -3.04 14.61 -3.68
N MET A 89 -1.72 14.87 -3.71
CA MET A 89 -0.98 15.01 -4.96
C MET A 89 -0.98 13.72 -5.79
N ALA A 90 -0.76 12.57 -5.15
CA ALA A 90 -0.77 11.26 -5.81
C ALA A 90 -2.15 10.91 -6.38
N ILE A 91 -3.22 11.12 -5.61
CA ILE A 91 -4.60 10.95 -6.08
C ILE A 91 -4.87 11.87 -7.28
N SER A 92 -4.45 13.13 -7.20
CA SER A 92 -4.66 14.11 -8.28
C SER A 92 -3.95 13.71 -9.57
N VAL A 93 -2.74 13.16 -9.48
CA VAL A 93 -2.02 12.57 -10.63
C VAL A 93 -2.81 11.39 -11.20
N GLY A 94 -3.30 10.49 -10.35
CA GLY A 94 -4.12 9.35 -10.77
C GLY A 94 -5.38 9.79 -11.51
N LEU A 95 -6.14 10.72 -10.93
CA LEU A 95 -7.36 11.29 -11.54
C LEU A 95 -7.05 11.99 -12.86
N LEU A 96 -5.98 12.79 -12.93
CA LEU A 96 -5.59 13.46 -14.16
C LEU A 96 -5.31 12.43 -15.26
N LEU A 97 -4.49 11.42 -14.99
CA LEU A 97 -4.11 10.42 -15.98
C LEU A 97 -5.31 9.61 -16.46
N VAL A 98 -6.15 9.10 -15.57
CA VAL A 98 -7.28 8.23 -15.95
C VAL A 98 -8.36 8.99 -16.72
N ASN A 99 -8.55 10.28 -16.46
CA ASN A 99 -9.47 11.12 -17.24
C ASN A 99 -8.90 11.52 -18.61
N VAL A 100 -7.57 11.58 -18.76
CA VAL A 100 -6.91 11.87 -20.05
C VAL A 100 -6.80 10.62 -20.92
N ILE A 101 -6.35 9.50 -20.34
CA ILE A 101 -6.13 8.23 -21.06
C ILE A 101 -7.45 7.51 -21.34
N LYS A 102 -8.40 7.61 -20.40
CA LYS A 102 -9.70 6.95 -20.43
C LYS A 102 -9.63 5.45 -20.72
N PRO A 103 -8.85 4.68 -19.93
CA PRO A 103 -8.60 3.27 -20.24
C PRO A 103 -9.87 2.40 -20.24
N GLY A 104 -10.95 2.82 -19.57
CA GLY A 104 -12.21 2.06 -19.59
C GLY A 104 -13.00 2.17 -20.89
N GLU A 105 -12.71 3.19 -21.72
CA GLU A 105 -13.31 3.35 -23.05
C GLU A 105 -12.63 2.48 -24.11
N TRP A 106 -11.48 1.87 -23.81
CA TRP A 106 -10.77 1.00 -24.76
C TRP A 106 -11.41 -0.38 -24.90
N ALA A 107 -12.36 -0.70 -24.04
CA ALA A 107 -13.18 -1.89 -24.14
C ALA A 107 -14.22 -1.75 -25.26
N ASP A 108 -14.57 -2.86 -25.89
CA ASP A 108 -15.59 -2.88 -26.93
C ASP A 108 -16.94 -2.35 -26.42
N ASP A 109 -17.62 -1.54 -27.25
CA ASP A 109 -18.87 -0.89 -26.87
C ASP A 109 -19.98 -1.91 -26.54
N ALA A 110 -19.99 -3.10 -27.16
CA ALA A 110 -20.95 -4.14 -26.82
C ALA A 110 -20.69 -4.71 -25.42
N GLN A 111 -19.42 -4.82 -25.01
CA GLN A 111 -19.06 -5.24 -23.65
C GLN A 111 -19.45 -4.16 -22.63
N ARG A 112 -19.16 -2.88 -22.93
CA ARG A 112 -19.52 -1.76 -22.06
C ARG A 112 -21.04 -1.62 -21.91
N LEU A 113 -21.80 -1.87 -22.97
CA LEU A 113 -23.25 -1.95 -22.95
C LEU A 113 -23.77 -3.08 -22.04
N ARG A 114 -23.19 -4.29 -22.17
CA ARG A 114 -23.50 -5.42 -21.27
C ARG A 114 -23.24 -5.08 -19.80
N ASN A 115 -22.09 -4.47 -19.53
CA ASN A 115 -21.69 -4.03 -18.20
C ASN A 115 -22.67 -2.99 -17.63
N ARG A 116 -23.07 -2.00 -18.44
CA ARG A 116 -24.05 -0.98 -18.07
C ARG A 116 -25.41 -1.58 -17.70
N ILE A 117 -25.91 -2.50 -18.52
CA ILE A 117 -27.15 -3.22 -18.22
C ILE A 117 -27.04 -4.00 -16.91
N GLY A 118 -25.93 -4.72 -16.71
CA GLY A 118 -25.68 -5.45 -15.47
C GLY A 118 -25.70 -4.55 -14.23
N TYR A 119 -25.10 -3.36 -14.34
CA TYR A 119 -25.13 -2.34 -13.27
C TYR A 119 -26.54 -1.81 -13.01
N GLU A 120 -27.32 -1.48 -14.04
CA GLU A 120 -28.70 -1.00 -13.85
C GLU A 120 -29.59 -2.06 -13.18
N LEU A 121 -29.43 -3.34 -13.54
CA LEU A 121 -30.13 -4.44 -12.88
C LEU A 121 -29.72 -4.56 -11.40
N TRP A 122 -28.43 -4.44 -11.09
CA TRP A 122 -27.94 -4.44 -9.70
C TRP A 122 -28.52 -3.29 -8.88
N VAL A 123 -28.58 -2.07 -9.45
CA VAL A 123 -29.20 -0.91 -8.79
C VAL A 123 -30.68 -1.16 -8.51
N GLN A 124 -31.41 -1.80 -9.44
CA GLN A 124 -32.83 -2.13 -9.24
C GLN A 124 -33.04 -3.15 -8.11
N GLU A 125 -32.09 -4.06 -7.90
CA GLU A 125 -32.11 -5.07 -6.83
C GLU A 125 -31.66 -4.50 -5.48
N THR A 126 -30.90 -3.40 -5.48
CA THR A 126 -30.26 -2.84 -4.27
C THR A 126 -30.97 -1.59 -3.77
N ALA A 127 -31.92 -1.77 -2.85
CA ALA A 127 -32.80 -0.69 -2.35
C ALA A 127 -32.08 0.53 -1.72
N SER A 128 -30.82 0.38 -1.29
CA SER A 128 -30.03 1.43 -0.63
C SER A 128 -29.19 2.29 -1.59
N VAL A 129 -29.21 2.01 -2.90
CA VAL A 129 -28.37 2.71 -3.89
C VAL A 129 -29.22 3.63 -4.75
N GLU A 130 -28.85 4.92 -4.81
CA GLU A 130 -29.51 5.87 -5.70
C GLU A 130 -29.26 5.51 -7.17
N LYS A 131 -30.28 5.66 -8.01
CA LYS A 131 -30.14 5.46 -9.45
C LYS A 131 -29.06 6.36 -10.05
N PRO A 132 -28.34 5.91 -11.08
CA PRO A 132 -27.36 6.74 -11.78
C PRO A 132 -27.99 8.07 -12.19
N LYS A 133 -27.38 9.18 -11.79
CA LYS A 133 -27.89 10.54 -12.04
C LYS A 133 -27.60 11.04 -13.46
N ASP A 134 -27.22 10.14 -14.36
CA ASP A 134 -26.91 10.45 -15.76
C ASP A 134 -28.15 10.48 -16.68
N GLY A 135 -29.33 10.13 -16.15
CA GLY A 135 -30.60 10.18 -16.86
C GLY A 135 -30.77 9.13 -17.95
N ARG A 136 -29.87 8.14 -18.04
CA ARG A 136 -29.92 7.06 -19.03
C ARG A 136 -30.44 5.77 -18.38
N CYS A 137 -31.45 5.14 -18.98
CA CYS A 137 -31.85 3.77 -18.65
C CYS A 137 -31.73 2.89 -19.88
N VAL A 138 -30.61 2.18 -19.98
CA VAL A 138 -30.28 1.36 -21.15
C VAL A 138 -30.97 0.00 -21.09
N SER A 139 -31.19 -0.52 -19.88
CA SER A 139 -31.99 -1.72 -19.60
C SER A 139 -33.49 -1.53 -19.83
N CYS A 140 -33.98 -0.27 -19.85
CA CYS A 140 -35.37 0.05 -20.14
C CYS A 140 -35.68 0.10 -21.64
N ASP A 141 -34.66 0.19 -22.50
CA ASP A 141 -34.84 0.29 -23.94
C ASP A 141 -35.31 -1.05 -24.52
N PRO A 142 -36.47 -1.12 -25.20
CA PRO A 142 -36.94 -2.34 -25.86
C PRO A 142 -35.93 -2.95 -26.83
N ALA A 143 -35.06 -2.15 -27.45
CA ALA A 143 -34.02 -2.65 -28.36
C ALA A 143 -33.00 -3.55 -27.65
N ASN A 144 -32.80 -3.38 -26.33
CA ASN A 144 -31.85 -4.15 -25.54
C ASN A 144 -32.49 -5.34 -24.79
N ALA A 145 -33.80 -5.59 -24.95
CA ALA A 145 -34.52 -6.60 -24.16
C ALA A 145 -33.90 -8.01 -24.22
N ALA A 146 -33.41 -8.43 -25.40
CA ALA A 146 -32.72 -9.71 -25.56
C ALA A 146 -31.39 -9.77 -24.79
N LEU A 147 -30.63 -8.67 -24.83
CA LEU A 147 -29.37 -8.54 -24.11
C LEU A 147 -29.57 -8.48 -22.60
N VAL A 148 -30.64 -7.81 -22.13
CA VAL A 148 -31.04 -7.78 -20.72
C VAL A 148 -31.33 -9.19 -20.19
N ALA A 149 -32.10 -9.98 -20.94
CA ALA A 149 -32.37 -11.38 -20.58
C ALA A 149 -31.08 -12.22 -20.52
N GLU A 150 -30.16 -12.02 -21.47
CA GLU A 150 -28.86 -12.71 -21.49
C GLU A 150 -28.01 -12.34 -20.26
N VAL A 151 -27.85 -11.05 -19.96
CA VAL A 151 -27.07 -10.57 -18.80
C VAL A 151 -27.68 -11.05 -17.49
N LEU A 152 -29.01 -11.06 -17.37
CA LEU A 152 -29.70 -11.55 -16.18
C LEU A 152 -29.50 -13.06 -15.98
N ALA A 153 -29.50 -13.84 -17.06
CA ALA A 153 -29.16 -15.27 -17.00
C ALA A 153 -27.70 -15.49 -16.59
N ALA A 154 -26.76 -14.72 -17.17
CA ALA A 154 -25.34 -14.81 -16.83
C ALA A 154 -25.05 -14.47 -15.36
N ARG A 155 -25.67 -13.41 -14.81
CA ARG A 155 -25.53 -13.05 -13.38
C ARG A 155 -26.04 -14.14 -12.44
N LYS A 156 -27.09 -14.88 -12.82
CA LYS A 156 -27.59 -16.02 -12.04
C LYS A 156 -26.66 -17.25 -12.13
N ALA A 157 -26.01 -17.45 -13.27
CA ALA A 157 -25.12 -18.59 -13.51
C ALA A 157 -23.73 -18.42 -12.89
N SER A 158 -23.25 -17.18 -12.75
CA SER A 158 -21.94 -16.86 -12.17
C SER A 158 -22.10 -15.92 -10.97
N PRO A 159 -22.39 -16.47 -9.77
CA PRO A 159 -22.44 -15.66 -8.56
C PRO A 159 -21.07 -15.02 -8.27
N PRO A 160 -21.03 -13.88 -7.55
CA PRO A 160 -19.78 -13.22 -7.21
C PRO A 160 -18.85 -14.13 -6.39
N ASP A 161 -17.54 -13.98 -6.59
CA ASP A 161 -16.51 -14.78 -5.90
C ASP A 161 -16.72 -14.76 -4.37
N PRO A 162 -16.93 -15.93 -3.72
CA PRO A 162 -17.13 -16.03 -2.28
C PRO A 162 -16.01 -15.40 -1.44
N ALA A 163 -14.75 -15.48 -1.90
CA ALA A 163 -13.61 -14.90 -1.19
C ALA A 163 -13.62 -13.37 -1.24
N LEU A 164 -14.03 -12.80 -2.38
CA LEU A 164 -14.25 -11.37 -2.51
C LEU A 164 -15.46 -10.95 -1.67
N MET A 165 -16.55 -11.71 -1.70
CA MET A 165 -17.75 -11.44 -0.90
C MET A 165 -17.49 -11.50 0.60
N GLY A 166 -16.64 -12.40 1.08
CA GLY A 166 -16.20 -12.40 2.48
C GLY A 166 -15.44 -11.13 2.86
N LYS A 167 -14.57 -10.61 1.99
CA LYS A 167 -13.89 -9.32 2.20
C LYS A 167 -14.85 -8.13 2.14
N VAL A 168 -15.86 -8.20 1.27
CA VAL A 168 -16.95 -7.22 1.17
C VAL A 168 -17.81 -7.21 2.44
N GLU A 169 -18.15 -8.38 2.98
CA GLU A 169 -18.90 -8.49 4.24
C GLU A 169 -18.11 -7.96 5.43
N GLN A 170 -16.80 -8.25 5.50
CA GLN A 170 -15.91 -7.63 6.48
C GLN A 170 -15.93 -6.11 6.36
N ALA A 171 -15.86 -5.56 5.14
CA ALA A 171 -15.90 -4.11 4.92
C ALA A 171 -17.27 -3.50 5.31
N LYS A 172 -18.38 -4.23 5.18
CA LYS A 172 -19.71 -3.79 5.65
C LYS A 172 -19.78 -3.69 7.17
N GLN A 173 -19.08 -4.55 7.90
CA GLN A 173 -19.02 -4.47 9.37
C GLN A 173 -18.21 -3.27 9.87
N VAL A 174 -17.40 -2.64 9.02
CA VAL A 174 -16.59 -1.43 9.33
C VAL A 174 -17.39 -0.13 9.12
N GLN A 175 -18.65 -0.18 8.69
CA GLN A 175 -19.50 1.02 8.59
C GLN A 175 -19.99 1.50 9.97
N GLY A 176 -19.09 2.11 10.74
CA GLY A 176 -19.45 3.00 11.85
C GLY A 176 -19.60 4.45 11.38
N GLY A 177 -19.99 5.35 12.29
CA GLY A 177 -20.11 6.78 11.98
C GLY A 177 -18.79 7.43 11.54
N PRO A 178 -18.79 8.70 11.09
CA PRO A 178 -17.58 9.38 10.59
C PRO A 178 -16.39 9.43 11.55
N LEU A 179 -16.62 9.23 12.85
CA LEU A 179 -15.60 9.20 13.89
C LEU A 179 -15.21 7.77 14.32
N GLN A 180 -15.77 6.73 13.71
CA GLN A 180 -15.51 5.35 14.11
C GLN A 180 -14.03 4.99 14.00
N PHE A 181 -13.33 5.49 12.98
CA PHE A 181 -11.89 5.26 12.83
C PHE A 181 -11.07 5.78 14.04
N LEU A 182 -11.53 6.85 14.71
CA LEU A 182 -10.89 7.36 15.94
C LEU A 182 -11.16 6.43 17.13
N VAL A 183 -12.35 5.81 17.16
CA VAL A 183 -12.70 4.83 18.19
C VAL A 183 -11.88 3.56 18.00
N ASP A 184 -11.81 3.05 16.77
CA ASP A 184 -11.10 1.81 16.42
C ASP A 184 -9.57 1.93 16.58
N MET A 185 -9.05 3.17 16.56
CA MET A 185 -7.64 3.45 16.85
C MET A 185 -7.27 3.14 18.30
N VAL A 186 -8.21 3.21 19.24
CA VAL A 186 -7.95 2.95 20.66
C VAL A 186 -8.27 1.49 20.98
N PRO A 187 -7.27 0.63 21.27
CA PRO A 187 -7.52 -0.76 21.59
C PRO A 187 -8.22 -0.92 22.94
N SER A 188 -9.21 -1.81 23.00
CA SER A 188 -9.76 -2.29 24.27
C SER A 188 -8.80 -3.23 25.00
N ASN A 189 -7.95 -3.94 24.24
CA ASN A 189 -6.91 -4.83 24.76
C ASN A 189 -5.72 -4.91 23.79
N ILE A 190 -4.54 -4.52 24.27
CA ILE A 190 -3.33 -4.49 23.45
C ILE A 190 -2.89 -5.88 22.98
N PHE A 191 -3.13 -6.94 23.76
CA PHE A 191 -2.73 -8.31 23.40
C PHE A 191 -3.54 -8.85 22.21
N LEU A 192 -4.80 -8.43 22.08
CA LEU A 192 -5.61 -8.75 20.90
C LEU A 192 -5.09 -8.02 19.67
N SER A 193 -4.69 -6.76 19.81
CA SER A 193 -4.11 -5.97 18.70
C SER A 193 -2.83 -6.61 18.13
N PHE A 194 -2.02 -7.26 18.98
CA PHE A 194 -0.86 -8.03 18.52
C PHE A 194 -1.25 -9.30 17.76
N ASN A 195 -2.27 -10.01 18.24
CA ASN A 195 -2.73 -11.25 17.61
C ASN A 195 -3.33 -11.00 16.23
N ASP A 196 -4.16 -9.96 16.12
CA ASP A 196 -4.92 -9.64 14.91
C ASP A 196 -4.16 -8.70 13.97
N ALA A 197 -2.89 -8.39 14.29
CA ALA A 197 -2.01 -7.50 13.53
C ALA A 197 -2.60 -6.10 13.25
N LEU A 198 -3.33 -5.55 14.22
CA LEU A 198 -3.96 -4.23 14.15
C LEU A 198 -2.94 -3.11 14.41
N MET A 199 -2.16 -2.78 13.38
CA MET A 199 -1.00 -1.88 13.51
C MET A 199 -1.36 -0.48 14.03
N LEU A 200 -2.49 0.10 13.64
CA LEU A 200 -2.92 1.42 14.12
C LEU A 200 -3.13 1.45 15.64
N GLN A 201 -3.69 0.37 16.21
CA GLN A 201 -3.89 0.24 17.66
C GLN A 201 -2.57 0.07 18.41
N VAL A 202 -1.63 -0.70 17.84
CA VAL A 202 -0.27 -0.85 18.38
C VAL A 202 0.45 0.50 18.38
N ILE A 203 0.34 1.27 17.29
CA ILE A 203 0.87 2.63 17.18
C ILE A 203 0.27 3.54 18.26
N PHE A 204 -1.05 3.56 18.41
CA PHE A 204 -1.72 4.39 19.41
C PHE A 204 -1.23 4.08 20.83
N PHE A 205 -1.20 2.79 21.19
CA PHE A 205 -0.70 2.37 22.48
C PHE A 205 0.78 2.75 22.68
N ALA A 206 1.63 2.54 21.69
CA ALA A 206 3.05 2.88 21.75
C ALA A 206 3.27 4.39 21.95
N LEU A 207 2.50 5.22 21.25
CA LEU A 207 2.52 6.68 21.40
C LEU A 207 2.06 7.09 22.79
N PHE A 208 0.90 6.60 23.23
CA PHE A 208 0.36 6.92 24.54
C PHE A 208 1.33 6.50 25.66
N PHE A 209 1.87 5.28 25.58
CA PHE A 209 2.84 4.76 26.53
C PHE A 209 4.13 5.59 26.53
N GLY A 210 4.68 5.91 25.36
CA GLY A 210 5.87 6.74 25.22
C GLY A 210 5.69 8.15 25.78
N ILE A 211 4.53 8.78 25.54
CA ILE A 211 4.19 10.10 26.10
C ILE A 211 4.10 10.03 27.63
N VAL A 212 3.42 9.02 28.18
CA VAL A 212 3.30 8.86 29.64
C VAL A 212 4.67 8.62 30.29
N LEU A 213 5.59 7.89 29.64
CA LEU A 213 6.97 7.74 30.12
C LEU A 213 7.71 9.08 30.25
N LEU A 214 7.41 10.07 29.42
CA LEU A 214 7.98 11.42 29.52
C LEU A 214 7.36 12.25 30.65
N MET A 215 6.18 11.88 31.12
CA MET A 215 5.42 12.62 32.14
C MET A 215 5.69 12.13 33.57
N ILE A 216 6.30 10.95 33.73
CA ILE A 216 6.66 10.40 35.04
C ILE A 216 8.11 10.76 35.43
N PRO A 217 8.49 10.68 36.72
CA PRO A 217 9.85 10.97 37.16
C PRO A 217 10.91 10.14 36.41
N ALA A 218 11.98 10.80 35.95
CA ALA A 218 13.02 10.17 35.13
C ALA A 218 13.67 8.94 35.78
N ALA A 219 13.84 8.94 37.12
CA ALA A 219 14.37 7.80 37.85
C ALA A 219 13.48 6.55 37.75
N THR A 220 12.16 6.74 37.65
CA THR A 220 11.17 5.66 37.48
C THR A 220 11.06 5.22 36.02
N ALA A 221 11.16 6.16 35.06
CA ALA A 221 11.10 5.86 33.63
C ALA A 221 12.37 5.15 33.11
N ALA A 222 13.55 5.49 33.63
CA ALA A 222 14.83 5.07 33.06
C ALA A 222 15.00 3.54 32.87
N PRO A 223 14.61 2.67 33.83
CA PRO A 223 14.71 1.22 33.63
C PRO A 223 13.82 0.72 32.49
N VAL A 224 12.61 1.29 32.35
CA VAL A 224 11.67 0.92 31.29
C VAL A 224 12.19 1.36 29.92
N VAL A 225 12.68 2.59 29.83
CA VAL A 225 13.29 3.12 28.59
C VAL A 225 14.50 2.29 28.18
N SER A 226 15.35 1.89 29.12
CA SER A 226 16.51 1.04 28.85
C SER A 226 16.10 -0.34 28.30
N LEU A 227 15.09 -0.97 28.90
CA LEU A 227 14.53 -2.23 28.41
C LEU A 227 13.96 -2.08 26.99
N VAL A 228 13.14 -1.05 26.75
CA VAL A 228 12.54 -0.78 25.44
C VAL A 228 13.62 -0.58 24.37
N ASN A 229 14.65 0.21 24.68
CA ASN A 229 15.76 0.44 23.76
C ASN A 229 16.52 -0.86 23.46
N GLY A 230 16.79 -1.68 24.49
CA GLY A 230 17.43 -2.98 24.31
C GLY A 230 16.60 -3.92 23.43
N LEU A 231 15.29 -3.97 23.63
CA LEU A 231 14.39 -4.75 22.78
C LEU A 231 14.37 -4.23 21.34
N ASN A 232 14.32 -2.90 21.15
CA ASN A 232 14.39 -2.29 19.83
C ASN A 232 15.66 -2.71 19.06
N GLU A 233 16.83 -2.66 19.71
CA GLU A 233 18.10 -3.10 19.11
C GLU A 233 18.09 -4.60 18.77
N VAL A 234 17.50 -5.44 19.62
CA VAL A 234 17.35 -6.88 19.34
C VAL A 234 16.51 -7.11 18.09
N PHE A 235 15.34 -6.45 17.99
CA PHE A 235 14.48 -6.59 16.81
C PHE A 235 15.15 -6.05 15.55
N MET A 236 15.84 -4.91 15.62
CA MET A 236 16.67 -4.40 14.51
C MET A 236 17.72 -5.43 14.08
N LYS A 237 18.38 -6.11 15.03
CA LYS A 237 19.33 -7.19 14.69
C LYS A 237 18.67 -8.39 14.03
N MET A 238 17.44 -8.73 14.40
CA MET A 238 16.69 -9.79 13.73
C MET A 238 16.42 -9.42 12.26
N VAL A 239 16.16 -8.15 11.96
CA VAL A 239 16.02 -7.64 10.58
C VAL A 239 17.30 -7.91 9.78
N ASP A 240 18.46 -7.50 10.30
CA ASP A 240 19.75 -7.72 9.64
C ASP A 240 19.96 -9.19 9.25
N VAL A 241 19.60 -10.10 10.15
CA VAL A 241 19.75 -11.54 9.93
C VAL A 241 18.84 -12.02 8.81
N VAL A 242 17.56 -11.61 8.83
CA VAL A 242 16.58 -11.94 7.80
C VAL A 242 16.99 -11.34 6.45
N MET A 243 17.47 -10.11 6.42
CA MET A 243 17.90 -9.39 5.21
C MET A 243 19.10 -10.04 4.51
N ARG A 244 19.97 -10.74 5.24
CA ARG A 244 21.07 -11.51 4.63
C ARG A 244 20.58 -12.68 3.78
N ALA A 245 19.44 -13.26 4.15
CA ALA A 245 18.78 -14.36 3.44
C ALA A 245 17.74 -13.87 2.41
N ALA A 246 17.40 -12.58 2.41
CA ALA A 246 16.39 -12.00 1.53
C ALA A 246 16.52 -12.37 0.04
N PRO A 247 17.72 -12.44 -0.59
CA PRO A 247 17.82 -12.85 -2.00
C PRO A 247 17.18 -14.21 -2.33
N TRP A 248 17.35 -15.19 -1.44
CA TRP A 248 16.75 -16.52 -1.61
C TRP A 248 15.25 -16.50 -1.37
N PHE A 249 14.82 -15.80 -0.32
CA PHE A 249 13.40 -15.69 -0.01
C PHE A 249 12.62 -14.92 -1.08
N VAL A 250 13.21 -13.87 -1.64
CA VAL A 250 12.61 -13.09 -2.74
C VAL A 250 12.52 -13.96 -4.00
N PHE A 251 13.51 -14.79 -4.30
CA PHE A 251 13.41 -15.78 -5.37
C PHE A 251 12.18 -16.69 -5.18
N ALA A 252 12.06 -17.30 -4.00
CA ALA A 252 10.97 -18.24 -3.70
C ALA A 252 9.59 -17.57 -3.73
N LEU A 253 9.50 -16.36 -3.17
CA LEU A 253 8.27 -15.56 -3.16
C LEU A 253 7.84 -15.18 -4.57
N MET A 254 8.77 -14.71 -5.41
CA MET A 254 8.46 -14.35 -6.79
C MET A 254 8.08 -15.56 -7.63
N ALA A 255 8.79 -16.68 -7.46
CA ALA A 255 8.44 -17.92 -8.13
C ALA A 255 6.99 -18.33 -7.81
N GLY A 256 6.62 -18.34 -6.52
CA GLY A 256 5.27 -18.70 -6.09
C GLY A 256 4.19 -17.71 -6.52
N VAL A 257 4.46 -16.40 -6.52
CA VAL A 257 3.48 -15.40 -6.99
C VAL A 257 3.22 -15.53 -8.49
N VAL A 258 4.28 -15.66 -9.30
CA VAL A 258 4.14 -15.77 -10.75
C VAL A 258 3.49 -17.09 -11.15
N SER A 259 3.85 -18.22 -10.51
CA SER A 259 3.19 -19.50 -10.78
C SER A 259 1.72 -19.52 -10.38
N ARG A 260 1.32 -18.83 -9.29
CA ARG A 260 -0.12 -18.66 -8.94
C ARG A 260 -0.90 -17.87 -9.99
N ILE A 261 -0.28 -16.89 -10.62
CA ILE A 261 -0.90 -16.07 -11.66
C ILE A 261 -0.92 -16.80 -13.01
N ALA A 262 0.15 -17.52 -13.34
CA ALA A 262 0.32 -18.16 -14.64
C ALA A 262 -0.35 -19.52 -14.78
N GLY A 263 -0.44 -20.31 -13.69
CA GLY A 263 -0.84 -21.71 -13.78
C GLY A 263 -0.01 -22.46 -14.82
N ASP A 264 -0.61 -23.45 -15.49
CA ASP A 264 0.00 -24.18 -16.62
C ASP A 264 -0.39 -23.63 -18.00
N ASP A 265 -1.12 -22.50 -18.05
CA ASP A 265 -1.49 -21.82 -19.30
C ASP A 265 -0.94 -20.38 -19.35
N PRO A 266 0.28 -20.19 -19.88
CA PRO A 266 0.87 -18.87 -20.07
C PRO A 266 0.04 -17.93 -20.96
N ALA A 267 -0.85 -18.47 -21.81
CA ALA A 267 -1.67 -17.66 -22.71
C ALA A 267 -2.84 -16.98 -21.98
N ALA A 268 -3.36 -17.58 -20.90
CA ALA A 268 -4.41 -17.01 -20.06
C ALA A 268 -3.94 -15.69 -19.41
N VAL A 269 -2.68 -15.63 -18.96
CA VAL A 269 -2.05 -14.39 -18.46
C VAL A 269 -2.03 -13.33 -19.54
N LEU A 270 -1.56 -13.66 -20.74
CA LEU A 270 -1.49 -12.71 -21.86
C LEU A 270 -2.87 -12.15 -22.24
N GLN A 271 -3.93 -12.96 -22.15
CA GLN A 271 -5.29 -12.53 -22.46
C GLN A 271 -5.87 -11.60 -21.36
N LEU A 272 -5.60 -11.91 -20.09
CA LEU A 272 -5.95 -11.07 -18.92
C LEU A 272 -5.26 -9.71 -18.96
N PHE A 273 -3.98 -9.69 -19.34
CA PHE A 273 -3.24 -8.45 -19.48
C PHE A 273 -3.68 -7.62 -20.67
N LYS A 274 -4.13 -8.22 -21.78
CA LYS A 274 -4.59 -7.47 -22.96
C LYS A 274 -5.87 -6.67 -22.68
N SER A 275 -6.85 -7.27 -22.00
CA SER A 275 -8.12 -6.59 -21.69
C SER A 275 -7.98 -5.50 -20.61
N LEU A 276 -7.00 -5.64 -19.71
CA LEU A 276 -6.73 -4.69 -18.62
C LEU A 276 -5.44 -3.88 -18.82
N ALA A 277 -4.86 -3.91 -20.03
CA ALA A 277 -3.58 -3.27 -20.34
C ALA A 277 -3.65 -1.77 -20.08
N GLY A 278 -4.68 -1.10 -20.62
CA GLY A 278 -4.86 0.35 -20.46
C GLY A 278 -4.95 0.76 -19.00
N TYR A 279 -5.70 0.00 -18.19
CA TYR A 279 -5.80 0.22 -16.75
C TYR A 279 -4.44 0.06 -16.06
N SER A 280 -3.78 -1.07 -16.26
CA SER A 280 -2.48 -1.38 -15.64
C SER A 280 -1.41 -0.35 -16.01
N ILE A 281 -1.33 0.03 -17.29
CA ILE A 281 -0.39 1.05 -17.78
C ILE A 281 -0.68 2.41 -17.14
N THR A 282 -1.95 2.79 -17.02
CA THR A 282 -2.34 4.07 -16.38
C THR A 282 -1.89 4.12 -14.92
N VAL A 283 -2.12 3.03 -14.16
CA VAL A 283 -1.65 2.93 -12.77
C VAL A 283 -0.12 3.01 -12.71
N LEU A 284 0.58 2.20 -13.49
CA LEU A 284 2.06 2.16 -13.48
C LEU A 284 2.67 3.50 -13.87
N LEU A 285 2.10 4.19 -14.87
CA LEU A 285 2.52 5.54 -15.25
C LEU A 285 2.30 6.53 -14.12
N GLY A 286 1.14 6.48 -13.44
CA GLY A 286 0.86 7.34 -12.30
C GLY A 286 1.84 7.11 -11.15
N LEU A 287 2.09 5.85 -10.78
CA LEU A 287 3.07 5.48 -9.77
C LEU A 287 4.48 5.97 -10.14
N ALA A 288 4.87 5.83 -11.40
CA ALA A 288 6.15 6.34 -11.90
C ALA A 288 6.23 7.86 -11.82
N LEU A 289 5.17 8.60 -12.16
CA LEU A 289 5.14 10.07 -12.02
C LEU A 289 5.23 10.49 -10.56
N VAL A 290 4.59 9.78 -9.63
CA VAL A 290 4.74 10.07 -8.20
C VAL A 290 6.20 9.92 -7.76
N VAL A 291 6.84 8.80 -8.11
CA VAL A 291 8.23 8.54 -7.72
C VAL A 291 9.23 9.45 -8.42
N PHE A 292 9.11 9.66 -9.73
CA PHE A 292 10.14 10.34 -10.54
C PHE A 292 9.85 11.80 -10.83
N VAL A 293 8.68 12.32 -10.44
CA VAL A 293 8.33 13.74 -10.59
C VAL A 293 7.90 14.33 -9.25
N ILE A 294 6.86 13.80 -8.60
CA ILE A 294 6.31 14.39 -7.37
C ILE A 294 7.33 14.36 -6.22
N TYR A 295 7.85 13.19 -5.85
CA TYR A 295 8.82 13.11 -4.75
C TYR A 295 10.09 13.94 -4.98
N PRO A 296 10.76 13.94 -6.15
CA PRO A 296 11.90 14.80 -6.40
C PRO A 296 11.56 16.28 -6.28
N VAL A 297 10.41 16.72 -6.79
CA VAL A 297 9.96 18.11 -6.70
C VAL A 297 9.73 18.49 -5.24
N VAL A 298 8.95 17.70 -4.50
CA VAL A 298 8.64 17.96 -3.09
C VAL A 298 9.92 17.96 -2.24
N MET A 299 10.79 16.96 -2.42
CA MET A 299 12.07 16.90 -1.70
C MET A 299 12.98 18.08 -2.05
N THR A 300 13.10 18.45 -3.34
CA THR A 300 13.97 19.56 -3.75
C THR A 300 13.44 20.90 -3.25
N LEU A 301 12.12 21.12 -3.27
CA LEU A 301 11.50 22.35 -2.77
C LEU A 301 11.62 22.48 -1.25
N LEU A 302 11.37 21.40 -0.50
CA LEU A 302 11.35 21.43 0.96
C LEU A 302 12.73 21.30 1.59
N MET A 303 13.64 20.53 0.98
CA MET A 303 15.03 20.38 1.46
C MET A 303 15.99 21.40 0.83
N ARG A 304 15.52 22.16 -0.17
CA ARG A 304 16.30 23.16 -0.92
C ARG A 304 17.62 22.63 -1.51
N ARG A 305 17.68 21.32 -1.77
CA ARG A 305 18.86 20.60 -2.30
C ARG A 305 18.40 19.44 -3.18
N ASN A 306 19.11 19.20 -4.28
CA ASN A 306 18.84 18.04 -5.13
C ASN A 306 19.59 16.81 -4.57
N VAL A 307 18.87 15.97 -3.80
CA VAL A 307 19.40 14.75 -3.18
C VAL A 307 18.69 13.48 -3.67
N PHE A 308 17.75 13.61 -4.60
CA PHE A 308 16.82 12.53 -4.94
C PHE A 308 17.51 11.28 -5.49
N ALA A 309 18.54 11.44 -6.33
CA ALA A 309 19.30 10.30 -6.85
C ALA A 309 20.04 9.54 -5.74
N ARG A 310 20.61 10.25 -4.76
CA ARG A 310 21.28 9.66 -3.59
C ARG A 310 20.26 8.97 -2.69
N PHE A 311 19.10 9.59 -2.51
CA PHE A 311 17.96 9.06 -1.77
C PHE A 311 17.51 7.71 -2.35
N LEU A 312 17.19 7.63 -3.65
CA LEU A 312 16.76 6.38 -4.29
C LEU A 312 17.79 5.26 -4.12
N LYS A 313 19.09 5.58 -4.28
CA LYS A 313 20.16 4.61 -4.09
C LYS A 313 20.19 4.10 -2.64
N ALA A 314 20.01 4.98 -1.66
CA ALA A 314 20.00 4.65 -0.23
C ALA A 314 18.83 3.72 0.14
N ILE A 315 17.62 3.98 -0.34
CA ILE A 315 16.41 3.21 0.02
C ILE A 315 16.14 1.98 -0.86
N SER A 316 16.93 1.79 -1.92
CA SER A 316 16.76 0.67 -2.86
C SER A 316 16.62 -0.73 -2.22
N PRO A 317 17.31 -1.12 -1.12
CA PRO A 317 17.05 -2.40 -0.48
C PRO A 317 15.61 -2.54 0.03
N ALA A 318 15.09 -1.49 0.69
CA ALA A 318 13.72 -1.45 1.17
C ALA A 318 12.71 -1.45 0.01
N GLN A 319 12.96 -0.70 -1.07
CA GLN A 319 12.08 -0.70 -2.25
C GLN A 319 11.99 -2.09 -2.90
N LEU A 320 13.11 -2.79 -3.06
CA LEU A 320 13.11 -4.14 -3.64
C LEU A 320 12.39 -5.15 -2.75
N LEU A 321 12.55 -5.02 -1.43
CA LEU A 321 11.81 -5.82 -0.48
C LEU A 321 10.31 -5.53 -0.57
N ALA A 322 9.91 -4.26 -0.53
CA ALA A 322 8.52 -3.80 -0.66
C ALA A 322 7.86 -4.35 -1.93
N PHE A 323 8.58 -4.33 -3.05
CA PHE A 323 8.11 -4.89 -4.30
C PHE A 323 7.80 -6.38 -4.13
N SER A 324 8.75 -7.15 -3.60
CA SER A 324 8.59 -8.60 -3.44
C SER A 324 7.49 -8.99 -2.44
N THR A 325 7.41 -8.30 -1.30
CA THR A 325 6.51 -8.65 -0.20
C THR A 325 5.10 -8.12 -0.41
N SER A 326 4.96 -7.01 -1.13
CA SER A 326 3.72 -6.23 -1.25
C SER A 326 3.12 -5.86 0.11
N SER A 327 3.96 -5.58 1.11
CA SER A 327 3.52 -5.13 2.43
C SER A 327 4.45 -4.09 3.01
N SER A 328 3.94 -2.87 3.23
CA SER A 328 4.67 -1.79 3.89
C SER A 328 5.03 -2.17 5.33
N ALA A 329 4.14 -2.86 6.06
CA ALA A 329 4.42 -3.34 7.42
C ALA A 329 5.60 -4.31 7.46
N ALA A 330 5.61 -5.30 6.55
CA ALA A 330 6.68 -6.29 6.48
C ALA A 330 8.02 -5.66 6.07
N THR A 331 8.00 -4.55 5.34
CA THR A 331 9.19 -3.84 4.86
C THR A 331 9.65 -2.70 5.77
N LEU A 332 8.82 -2.28 6.73
CA LEU A 332 9.14 -1.22 7.67
C LEU A 332 10.49 -1.41 8.37
N PRO A 333 10.87 -2.62 8.85
CA PRO A 333 12.16 -2.79 9.50
C PRO A 333 13.36 -2.46 8.59
N ALA A 334 13.32 -2.93 7.33
CA ALA A 334 14.35 -2.61 6.33
C ALA A 334 14.31 -1.12 5.92
N THR A 335 13.15 -0.48 6.03
CA THR A 335 12.98 0.95 5.73
C THR A 335 13.64 1.81 6.81
N ILE A 336 13.45 1.46 8.10
CA ILE A 336 14.11 2.11 9.23
C ILE A 336 15.63 1.99 9.08
N GLU A 337 16.17 0.79 8.85
CA GLU A 337 17.60 0.56 8.64
C GLU A 337 18.17 1.44 7.50
N CYS A 338 17.50 1.49 6.34
CA CYS A 338 17.95 2.30 5.21
C CYS A 338 17.96 3.80 5.53
N VAL A 339 16.95 4.28 6.24
CA VAL A 339 16.79 5.70 6.58
C VAL A 339 17.78 6.13 7.67
N GLU A 340 18.01 5.29 8.67
CA GLU A 340 18.98 5.56 9.74
C GLU A 340 20.43 5.45 9.23
N GLU A 341 20.79 4.32 8.62
CA GLU A 341 22.20 4.03 8.33
C GLU A 341 22.71 4.65 7.03
N ARG A 342 21.84 4.78 6.01
CA ARG A 342 22.27 5.20 4.65
C ARG A 342 21.90 6.63 4.32
N ILE A 343 20.81 7.15 4.90
CA ILE A 343 20.42 8.56 4.77
C ILE A 343 20.99 9.39 5.92
N GLY A 344 21.08 8.82 7.12
CA GLY A 344 21.60 9.49 8.31
C GLY A 344 20.53 10.22 9.12
N VAL A 345 19.27 9.77 9.03
CA VAL A 345 18.19 10.28 9.90
C VAL A 345 18.37 9.72 11.32
N SER A 346 18.07 10.51 12.34
CA SER A 346 18.15 10.08 13.72
C SER A 346 17.16 8.95 14.04
N LYS A 347 17.58 8.05 14.95
CA LYS A 347 16.73 6.94 15.40
C LYS A 347 15.37 7.40 15.89
N SER A 348 15.36 8.51 16.64
CA SER A 348 14.12 9.08 17.19
C SER A 348 13.14 9.52 16.10
N THR A 349 13.62 10.20 15.06
CA THR A 349 12.77 10.64 13.95
C THR A 349 12.31 9.46 13.08
N ALA A 350 13.22 8.54 12.71
CA ALA A 350 12.89 7.38 11.89
C ALA A 350 11.88 6.45 12.58
N SER A 351 12.13 6.14 13.85
CA SER A 351 11.29 5.25 14.66
C SER A 351 9.92 5.83 15.03
N PHE A 352 9.74 7.15 14.91
CA PHE A 352 8.45 7.81 15.09
C PHE A 352 7.69 7.96 13.77
N VAL A 353 8.35 8.46 12.72
CA VAL A 353 7.69 8.87 11.47
C VAL A 353 7.34 7.67 10.58
N LEU A 354 8.25 6.70 10.42
CA LEU A 354 8.08 5.60 9.46
C LEU A 354 6.98 4.61 9.88
N PRO A 355 6.86 4.19 11.16
CA PRO A 355 5.79 3.29 11.56
C PRO A 355 4.39 3.86 11.35
N ILE A 356 4.23 5.17 11.60
CA ILE A 356 2.97 5.89 11.33
C ILE A 356 2.74 6.01 9.82
N GLY A 357 3.79 6.29 9.04
CA GLY A 357 3.71 6.34 7.58
C GLY A 357 3.23 5.03 6.96
N ALA A 358 3.77 3.91 7.43
CA ALA A 358 3.43 2.58 6.92
C ALA A 358 1.91 2.27 6.98
N THR A 359 1.16 2.89 7.90
CA THR A 359 -0.31 2.78 7.96
C THR A 359 -1.04 3.96 7.32
N VAL A 360 -0.55 5.20 7.50
CA VAL A 360 -1.31 6.40 7.14
C VAL A 360 -1.02 6.88 5.72
N ASN A 361 0.23 6.76 5.29
CA ASN A 361 0.76 7.37 4.08
C ASN A 361 0.83 6.35 2.93
N MET A 362 -0.34 6.04 2.36
CA MET A 362 -0.46 5.07 1.27
C MET A 362 -0.68 5.77 -0.09
N ASP A 363 0.27 6.60 -0.52
CA ASP A 363 0.21 7.37 -1.77
C ASP A 363 -0.08 6.51 -3.01
N GLY A 364 0.63 5.39 -3.16
CA GLY A 364 0.46 4.46 -4.26
C GLY A 364 -0.90 3.75 -4.23
N THR A 365 -1.39 3.39 -3.04
CA THR A 365 -2.71 2.79 -2.86
C THR A 365 -3.81 3.78 -3.22
N SER A 366 -3.68 5.03 -2.78
CA SER A 366 -4.66 6.09 -3.00
C SER A 366 -4.74 6.49 -4.48
N LEU A 367 -3.58 6.60 -5.15
CA LEU A 367 -3.52 6.80 -6.61
C LEU A 367 -4.22 5.66 -7.35
N TYR A 368 -3.92 4.41 -6.98
CA TYR A 368 -4.56 3.24 -7.57
C TYR A 368 -6.07 3.26 -7.39
N GLN A 369 -6.57 3.60 -6.20
CA GLN A 369 -8.01 3.64 -5.94
C GLN A 369 -8.68 4.66 -6.85
N ALA A 370 -8.07 5.83 -7.00
CA ALA A 370 -8.57 6.87 -7.88
C ALA A 370 -8.63 6.40 -9.34
N VAL A 371 -7.57 5.77 -9.83
CA VAL A 371 -7.54 5.22 -11.19
C VAL A 371 -8.56 4.07 -11.35
N ALA A 372 -8.65 3.16 -10.38
CA ALA A 372 -9.54 2.00 -10.40
C ALA A 372 -11.01 2.42 -10.42
N VAL A 373 -11.43 3.35 -9.56
CA VAL A 373 -12.81 3.83 -9.52
C VAL A 373 -13.24 4.44 -10.85
N ILE A 374 -12.41 5.32 -11.42
CA ILE A 374 -12.74 5.98 -12.68
C ILE A 374 -12.70 4.99 -13.86
N PHE A 375 -11.70 4.10 -13.89
CA PHE A 375 -11.62 3.05 -14.90
C PHE A 375 -12.87 2.16 -14.88
N LEU A 376 -13.26 1.67 -13.70
CA LEU A 376 -14.43 0.81 -13.55
C LEU A 376 -15.72 1.55 -13.96
N ALA A 377 -15.87 2.81 -13.58
CA ALA A 377 -17.00 3.62 -14.03
C ALA A 377 -17.04 3.77 -15.57
N GLN A 378 -15.92 4.13 -16.20
CA GLN A 378 -15.79 4.21 -17.66
C GLN A 378 -16.13 2.88 -18.37
N PHE A 379 -15.67 1.77 -17.79
CA PHE A 379 -15.88 0.39 -18.28
C PHE A 379 -17.35 -0.07 -18.17
N HIS A 380 -18.14 0.56 -17.28
CA HIS A 380 -19.59 0.34 -17.14
C HIS A 380 -20.43 1.45 -17.76
N TRP A 381 -19.80 2.34 -18.56
CA TRP A 381 -20.46 3.48 -19.19
C TRP A 381 -21.16 4.41 -18.18
N VAL A 382 -20.55 4.58 -17.01
CA VAL A 382 -20.99 5.48 -15.95
C VAL A 382 -20.05 6.68 -15.93
N ASP A 383 -20.61 7.86 -16.19
CA ASP A 383 -19.86 9.12 -16.16
C ASP A 383 -19.85 9.68 -14.73
N LEU A 384 -18.65 9.82 -14.15
CA LEU A 384 -18.49 10.44 -12.83
C LEU A 384 -18.23 11.93 -12.97
N SER A 385 -19.15 12.73 -12.41
CA SER A 385 -19.04 14.19 -12.36
C SER A 385 -17.81 14.64 -11.55
N ILE A 386 -17.33 15.87 -11.77
CA ILE A 386 -16.23 16.46 -11.00
C ILE A 386 -16.52 16.41 -9.50
N GLY A 387 -17.77 16.64 -9.07
CA GLY A 387 -18.17 16.54 -7.67
C GLY A 387 -17.98 15.13 -7.08
N GLN A 388 -18.34 14.09 -7.83
CA GLN A 388 -18.09 12.70 -7.43
C GLN A 388 -16.60 12.36 -7.42
N GLN A 389 -15.82 12.89 -8.36
CA GLN A 389 -14.37 12.71 -8.38
C GLN A 389 -13.68 13.40 -7.18
N LEU A 390 -14.14 14.58 -6.76
CA LEU A 390 -13.71 15.18 -5.49
C LEU A 390 -14.09 14.30 -4.28
N GLY A 391 -15.26 13.65 -4.35
CA GLY A 391 -15.67 12.62 -3.40
C GLY A 391 -14.70 11.44 -3.35
N VAL A 392 -14.14 11.01 -4.49
CA VAL A 392 -13.06 9.99 -4.53
C VAL A 392 -11.84 10.48 -3.77
N ILE A 393 -11.40 11.72 -3.97
CA ILE A 393 -10.24 12.27 -3.25
C ILE A 393 -10.45 12.18 -1.74
N LEU A 394 -11.60 12.65 -1.27
CA LEU A 394 -11.90 12.67 0.16
C LEU A 394 -11.99 11.26 0.74
N THR A 395 -12.76 10.38 0.11
CA THR A 395 -13.00 9.02 0.61
C THR A 395 -11.75 8.14 0.51
N ALA A 396 -10.97 8.23 -0.57
CA ALA A 396 -9.71 7.51 -0.72
C ALA A 396 -8.67 7.98 0.32
N THR A 397 -8.55 9.30 0.54
CA THR A 397 -7.65 9.85 1.56
C THR A 397 -8.05 9.42 2.96
N LEU A 398 -9.34 9.40 3.29
CA LEU A 398 -9.79 8.92 4.61
C LEU A 398 -9.63 7.40 4.76
N ALA A 399 -9.93 6.65 3.70
CA ALA A 399 -9.78 5.20 3.68
C ALA A 399 -8.31 4.76 3.79
N SER A 400 -7.35 5.56 3.28
CA SER A 400 -5.92 5.25 3.37
C SER A 400 -5.39 5.34 4.80
N ILE A 401 -5.95 6.22 5.65
CA ILE A 401 -5.54 6.37 7.06
C ILE A 401 -5.92 5.13 7.88
N GLY A 402 -7.10 4.56 7.60
CA GLY A 402 -7.63 3.39 8.30
C GLY A 402 -7.24 2.04 7.68
N ALA A 403 -6.48 2.04 6.59
CA ALA A 403 -6.11 0.82 5.89
C ALA A 403 -5.05 0.04 6.67
N ALA A 404 -5.28 -1.26 6.88
CA ALA A 404 -4.22 -2.14 7.38
C ALA A 404 -3.08 -2.22 6.35
N ALA A 405 -1.82 -2.16 6.78
CA ALA A 405 -0.66 -2.22 5.88
C ALA A 405 -0.27 -3.66 5.48
N VAL A 406 -1.29 -4.46 5.14
CA VAL A 406 -1.19 -5.87 4.78
C VAL A 406 -1.51 -6.07 3.30
N PRO A 407 -1.06 -7.17 2.68
CA PRO A 407 -1.34 -7.44 1.27
C PRO A 407 -2.85 -7.40 0.97
N SER A 408 -3.21 -6.87 -0.20
CA SER A 408 -4.61 -6.74 -0.65
C SER A 408 -5.53 -5.82 0.19
N ALA A 409 -5.01 -5.06 1.15
CA ALA A 409 -5.81 -4.06 1.89
C ALA A 409 -6.38 -2.96 0.99
N GLY A 410 -5.74 -2.70 -0.15
CA GLY A 410 -6.23 -1.80 -1.20
C GLY A 410 -7.61 -2.20 -1.75
N LEU A 411 -7.97 -3.49 -1.74
CA LEU A 411 -9.26 -3.98 -2.23
C LEU A 411 -10.41 -3.69 -1.24
N ILE A 412 -10.15 -3.86 0.06
CA ILE A 412 -11.13 -3.57 1.13
C ILE A 412 -11.45 -2.08 1.15
N THR A 413 -10.44 -1.24 0.98
CA THR A 413 -10.61 0.21 0.94
C THR A 413 -11.25 0.68 -0.37
N LEU A 414 -10.94 0.03 -1.50
CA LEU A 414 -11.63 0.28 -2.77
C LEU A 414 -13.13 -0.03 -2.69
N PHE A 415 -13.53 -1.06 -1.94
CA PHE A 415 -14.94 -1.35 -1.66
C PHE A 415 -15.64 -0.16 -0.99
N ILE A 416 -15.00 0.45 0.01
CA ILE A 416 -15.55 1.60 0.74
C ILE A 416 -15.74 2.79 -0.21
N VAL A 417 -14.75 3.05 -1.07
CA VAL A 417 -14.79 4.15 -2.04
C VAL A 417 -15.89 3.93 -3.09
N LEU A 418 -16.01 2.73 -3.67
CA LEU A 418 -17.05 2.41 -4.65
C LEU A 418 -18.46 2.51 -4.02
N SER A 419 -18.64 1.90 -2.85
CA SER A 419 -19.91 1.92 -2.12
C SER A 419 -20.33 3.34 -1.75
N GLY A 420 -19.37 4.18 -1.31
CA GLY A 420 -19.61 5.58 -0.97
C GLY A 420 -20.07 6.43 -2.17
N LEU A 421 -19.83 5.97 -3.40
CA LEU A 421 -20.29 6.62 -4.63
C LEU A 421 -21.55 6.00 -5.24
N GLY A 422 -22.11 4.94 -4.64
CA GLY A 422 -23.24 4.20 -5.20
C GLY A 422 -22.86 3.32 -6.40
N LEU A 423 -21.60 2.91 -6.50
CA LEU A 423 -21.11 2.00 -7.53
C LEU A 423 -21.10 0.56 -7.01
N ASP A 424 -21.24 -0.42 -7.91
CA ASP A 424 -21.25 -1.84 -7.55
C ASP A 424 -19.84 -2.30 -7.15
N PRO A 425 -19.62 -2.70 -5.89
CA PRO A 425 -18.30 -3.14 -5.45
C PRO A 425 -17.88 -4.50 -6.04
N ALA A 426 -18.80 -5.27 -6.63
CA ALA A 426 -18.45 -6.50 -7.33
C ALA A 426 -17.53 -6.25 -8.54
N TRP A 427 -17.49 -5.03 -9.05
CA TRP A 427 -16.57 -4.60 -10.12
C TRP A 427 -15.09 -4.81 -9.77
N ILE A 428 -14.74 -4.88 -8.49
CA ILE A 428 -13.38 -5.20 -8.04
C ILE A 428 -12.89 -6.53 -8.63
N ALA A 429 -13.78 -7.49 -8.85
CA ALA A 429 -13.45 -8.78 -9.47
C ALA A 429 -12.81 -8.63 -10.86
N ILE A 430 -13.15 -7.58 -11.60
CA ILE A 430 -12.63 -7.32 -12.95
C ILE A 430 -11.13 -7.01 -12.91
N ILE A 431 -10.68 -6.26 -11.91
CA ILE A 431 -9.28 -5.83 -11.79
C ILE A 431 -8.45 -6.75 -10.88
N LEU A 432 -9.10 -7.63 -10.12
CA LEU A 432 -8.47 -8.58 -9.21
C LEU A 432 -7.31 -9.37 -9.83
N PRO A 433 -7.40 -9.86 -11.09
CA PRO A 433 -6.31 -10.67 -11.66
C PRO A 433 -4.99 -9.90 -11.83
N VAL A 434 -5.06 -8.60 -12.14
CA VAL A 434 -3.85 -7.75 -12.30
C VAL A 434 -3.45 -7.06 -11.00
N ASP A 435 -4.36 -7.01 -10.01
CA ASP A 435 -4.15 -6.32 -8.74
C ASP A 435 -2.88 -6.79 -8.03
N ARG A 436 -2.58 -8.09 -8.08
CA ARG A 436 -1.42 -8.64 -7.38
C ARG A 436 -0.11 -7.98 -7.83
N LEU A 437 0.05 -7.72 -9.13
CA LEU A 437 1.25 -7.10 -9.68
C LEU A 437 1.28 -5.59 -9.43
N LEU A 438 0.12 -4.94 -9.52
CA LEU A 438 0.00 -3.53 -9.19
C LEU A 438 0.25 -3.28 -7.70
N ASP A 439 -0.14 -4.21 -6.81
CA ASP A 439 0.14 -4.19 -5.36
C ASP A 439 1.62 -4.09 -5.04
N MET A 440 2.44 -4.85 -5.76
CA MET A 440 3.89 -4.80 -5.63
C MET A 440 4.42 -3.40 -5.92
N CYS A 441 4.01 -2.80 -7.04
CA CYS A 441 4.42 -1.44 -7.42
C CYS A 441 3.89 -0.37 -6.44
N ARG A 442 2.63 -0.48 -6.01
CA ARG A 442 2.01 0.45 -5.04
C ARG A 442 2.77 0.47 -3.72
N THR A 443 3.14 -0.71 -3.23
CA THR A 443 3.89 -0.86 -1.99
C THR A 443 5.25 -0.16 -2.07
N VAL A 444 5.94 -0.26 -3.22
CA VAL A 444 7.20 0.48 -3.44
C VAL A 444 6.98 1.98 -3.32
N VAL A 445 5.93 2.52 -3.93
CA VAL A 445 5.62 3.96 -3.88
C VAL A 445 5.31 4.41 -2.46
N ASN A 446 4.55 3.62 -1.69
CA ASN A 446 4.23 3.91 -0.28
C ASN A 446 5.51 3.98 0.57
N VAL A 447 6.34 2.94 0.54
CA VAL A 447 7.62 2.88 1.28
C VAL A 447 8.57 4.01 0.86
N THR A 448 8.59 4.36 -0.43
CA THR A 448 9.37 5.49 -0.94
C THR A 448 8.85 6.82 -0.39
N GLY A 449 7.54 7.00 -0.33
CA GLY A 449 6.89 8.19 0.24
C GLY A 449 7.20 8.35 1.73
N ASP A 450 7.12 7.26 2.50
CA ASP A 450 7.45 7.24 3.92
C ASP A 450 8.88 7.70 4.18
N ALA A 451 9.83 7.10 3.45
CA ALA A 451 11.25 7.46 3.57
C ALA A 451 11.52 8.90 3.11
N ALA A 452 10.85 9.38 2.06
CA ALA A 452 11.00 10.75 1.57
C ALA A 452 10.47 11.76 2.60
N CYS A 453 9.27 11.53 3.13
CA CYS A 453 8.67 12.37 4.16
C CYS A 453 9.49 12.36 5.45
N CYS A 454 9.96 11.19 5.90
CA CYS A 454 10.85 11.09 7.04
C CYS A 454 12.13 11.91 6.85
N SER A 455 12.75 11.83 5.68
CA SER A 455 13.94 12.64 5.33
C SER A 455 13.65 14.14 5.33
N ILE A 456 12.50 14.57 4.80
CA ILE A 456 12.07 15.97 4.80
C ILE A 456 11.84 16.47 6.23
N ILE A 457 11.18 15.67 7.07
CA ILE A 457 10.92 16.01 8.48
C ILE A 457 12.24 16.14 9.25
N ALA A 458 13.14 15.17 9.13
CA ALA A 458 14.47 15.20 9.73
C ALA A 458 15.26 16.44 9.31
N HIS A 459 15.26 16.77 8.01
CA HIS A 459 15.90 17.99 7.51
C HIS A 459 15.26 19.26 8.10
N SER A 460 13.93 19.31 8.23
CA SER A 460 13.22 20.45 8.84
C SER A 460 13.52 20.65 10.33
N GLN A 461 14.08 19.63 10.99
CA GLN A 461 14.55 19.66 12.38
C GLN A 461 16.04 19.99 12.49
N GLY A 462 16.73 20.24 11.37
CA GLY A 462 18.15 20.60 11.33
C GLY A 462 19.10 19.41 11.23
N GLU A 463 18.60 18.19 10.97
CA GLU A 463 19.46 17.02 10.79
C GLU A 463 20.27 17.11 9.48
N GLN A 464 21.54 16.70 9.55
CA GLN A 464 22.44 16.68 8.40
C GLN A 464 22.37 15.33 7.69
N LEU A 465 21.58 15.28 6.62
CA LEU A 465 21.39 14.07 5.83
C LEU A 465 22.44 13.91 4.73
N PHE A 466 22.69 12.66 4.33
CA PHE A 466 23.60 12.30 3.26
C PHE A 466 25.02 12.83 3.46
N ARG A 467 25.57 12.71 4.68
CA ARG A 467 26.96 13.08 4.96
C ARG A 467 27.91 12.36 4.00
N GLU A 468 28.91 13.08 3.51
CA GLU A 468 29.98 12.50 2.70
C GLU A 468 30.87 11.64 3.61
N GLU A 469 31.16 10.42 3.18
CA GLU A 469 32.22 9.57 3.77
C GLU A 469 33.56 10.32 3.59
N GLY A 470 33.90 11.19 4.54
CA GLY A 470 35.13 12.00 4.47
C GLY A 470 35.19 13.21 5.39
N ALA A 471 34.07 13.72 5.93
CA ALA A 471 34.08 14.92 6.78
C ALA A 471 34.42 14.66 8.27
N ALA A 472 34.77 13.43 8.64
CA ALA A 472 35.15 13.05 10.01
C ALA A 472 36.67 12.90 10.14
N ALA A 473 37.45 13.95 9.84
CA ALA A 473 38.89 14.00 10.14
C ALA A 473 39.47 15.43 10.20
N SER A 474 38.68 16.45 10.56
CA SER A 474 39.22 17.80 10.82
C SER A 474 38.56 18.42 12.04
N GLY A 475 39.01 17.97 13.21
CA GLY A 475 38.57 18.46 14.51
C GLY A 475 39.37 17.77 15.60
N SER A 476 40.70 17.79 15.46
CA SER A 476 41.65 17.57 16.56
C SER A 476 41.73 18.82 17.42
#